data_AF-A0A9X3EFE4-F1
#
_entry.id   AF-A0A9X3EFE4-F1
#
_cell.length_a   1.000
_cell.length_b   1.000
_cell.length_c   1.000
_cell.angle_alpha   90.00
_cell.angle_beta   90.00
_cell.angle_gamma   90.00
#
_symmetry.space_group_name_H-M   'P 1'
#
loop_
_entity.id
_entity.type
_entity.pdbx_description
1 polymer ?
#
loop_
_entity_poly.entity_id
_entity_poly.type
_entity_poly.pdbx_seq_one_letter_code
_entity_poly.pdbx_strand_id
1 'polypeptide(L)' 'MTELSIHGFNANAVTATKPRKYTATDYLKTQLIFLKRLRYELDEEMDSNTKIVTMVDMQIVNIEVQYHELTGKEWDEV' A
#
# COMPACT_ATOMS: atom_id res chain seq x y z
N MET A 1 12.79 21.68 -29.08
CA MET A 1 12.64 21.32 -27.66
C MET A 1 11.77 22.37 -27.03
N THR A 2 10.53 22.04 -26.67
CA THR A 2 9.60 22.96 -26.00
C THR A 2 9.70 22.72 -24.49
N GLU A 3 10.18 23.72 -23.77
CA GLU A 3 10.30 23.69 -22.31
C GLU A 3 8.92 23.72 -21.67
N LEU A 4 8.55 22.65 -20.94
CA LEU A 4 7.31 22.58 -20.18
C LEU A 4 7.52 23.31 -18.84
N SER A 5 7.20 24.60 -18.81
CA SER A 5 7.23 25.40 -17.57
C SER A 5 6.00 25.08 -16.71
N ILE A 6 6.14 24.15 -15.76
CA ILE A 6 5.19 24.01 -14.66
C ILE A 6 5.59 25.03 -13.59
N HIS A 7 4.85 26.13 -13.49
CA HIS A 7 5.15 27.21 -12.55
C HIS A 7 5.20 26.71 -11.09
N GLY A 8 6.31 27.00 -10.41
CA GLY A 8 6.51 26.74 -8.97
C GLY A 8 7.40 25.55 -8.64
N PHE A 9 7.72 24.67 -9.61
CA PHE A 9 8.67 23.58 -9.41
C PHE A 9 9.82 23.68 -10.40
N ASN A 10 11.05 23.62 -9.91
CA ASN A 10 12.23 23.57 -10.76
C ASN A 10 12.10 22.30 -11.62
N ALA A 11 11.90 22.44 -12.94
CA ALA A 11 11.60 21.32 -13.84
C ALA A 11 12.67 20.21 -13.78
N ASN A 12 13.90 20.56 -13.38
CA ASN A 12 15.00 19.63 -13.11
C ASN A 12 14.75 18.72 -11.89
N ALA A 13 14.02 19.17 -10.87
CA ALA A 13 13.68 18.36 -9.70
C ALA A 13 12.57 17.34 -10.01
N VAL A 14 11.59 17.72 -10.84
CA VAL A 14 10.49 16.84 -11.29
C VAL A 14 11.00 15.78 -12.28
N THR A 15 11.99 16.12 -13.11
CA THR A 15 12.65 15.15 -14.00
C THR A 15 13.66 14.26 -13.27
N ALA A 16 14.21 14.69 -12.11
CA ALA A 16 15.08 13.88 -11.26
C ALA A 16 14.34 12.84 -10.41
N THR A 17 13.03 13.04 -10.14
CA THR A 17 12.21 12.01 -9.49
C THR A 17 11.93 10.89 -10.47
N LYS A 18 12.81 9.88 -10.51
CA LYS A 18 12.48 8.60 -11.15
C LYS A 18 11.20 8.09 -10.50
N PRO A 19 10.11 7.84 -11.25
CA PRO A 19 8.97 7.14 -10.68
C PRO A 19 9.49 5.82 -10.13
N ARG A 20 9.34 5.61 -8.82
CA ARG A 20 9.58 4.29 -8.25
C ARG A 20 8.61 3.36 -8.95
N LYS A 21 9.14 2.46 -9.78
CA LYS A 21 8.35 1.39 -10.39
C LYS A 21 8.01 0.44 -9.25
N TYR A 22 6.90 0.72 -8.56
CA TYR A 22 6.34 -0.26 -7.65
C TYR A 22 5.79 -1.39 -8.51
N THR A 23 6.28 -2.60 -8.26
CA THR A 23 5.64 -3.78 -8.82
C THR A 23 4.27 -3.96 -8.16
N ALA A 24 3.36 -4.71 -8.80
CA ALA A 24 2.10 -5.08 -8.15
C ALA A 24 2.36 -5.77 -6.79
N THR A 25 3.40 -6.58 -6.71
CA THR A 25 3.89 -7.21 -5.48
C THR A 25 4.30 -6.17 -4.42
N ASP A 26 5.05 -5.14 -4.77
CA ASP A 26 5.45 -4.07 -3.82
C ASP A 26 4.25 -3.27 -3.31
N TYR A 27 3.27 -3.06 -4.18
CA TYR A 27 2.03 -2.38 -3.82
C TYR A 27 1.23 -3.22 -2.81
N LEU A 28 0.95 -4.48 -3.14
CA LEU A 28 0.25 -5.40 -2.22
C LEU A 28 1.03 -5.54 -0.90
N LYS A 29 2.37 -5.55 -0.98
CA LYS A 29 3.23 -5.52 0.21
C LYS A 29 3.00 -4.34 1.11
N THR A 30 3.04 -3.16 0.53
CA THR A 30 2.88 -1.92 1.28
C THR A 30 1.48 -1.82 1.87
N GLN A 31 0.46 -2.26 1.13
CA GLN A 31 -0.94 -2.26 1.60
C GLN A 31 -1.14 -3.21 2.78
N LEU A 32 -0.58 -4.42 2.74
CA LEU A 32 -0.70 -5.37 3.86
C LEU A 32 -0.04 -4.84 5.13
N ILE A 33 1.16 -4.25 5.02
CA ILE A 33 1.85 -3.62 6.15
C ILE A 33 0.96 -2.53 6.76
N PHE A 34 0.40 -1.65 5.92
CA PHE A 34 -0.48 -0.58 6.37
C PHE A 34 -1.73 -1.11 7.07
N LEU A 35 -2.44 -2.06 6.46
CA LEU A 35 -3.68 -2.60 7.03
C LEU A 35 -3.44 -3.36 8.33
N LYS A 36 -2.38 -4.16 8.44
CA LYS A 36 -2.02 -4.86 9.68
C LYS A 36 -1.65 -3.87 10.79
N ARG A 37 -0.96 -2.77 10.44
CA ARG A 37 -0.67 -1.71 11.40
C ARG A 37 -1.94 -0.98 11.85
N LEU A 38 -2.82 -0.63 10.91
CA LEU A 38 -4.11 -0.03 11.20
C LEU A 38 -4.97 -0.95 12.09
N ARG A 39 -4.98 -2.25 11.81
CA ARG A 39 -5.71 -3.23 12.60
C ARG A 39 -5.22 -3.28 14.05
N TYR A 40 -3.91 -3.26 14.24
CA TYR A 40 -3.28 -3.18 15.56
C TYR A 40 -3.66 -1.89 16.29
N GLU A 41 -3.63 -0.74 15.61
CA GLU A 41 -4.03 0.54 16.21
C GLU A 41 -5.53 0.56 16.56
N LEU A 42 -6.38 -0.09 15.77
CA LEU A 42 -7.81 -0.23 16.05
C LEU A 42 -8.10 -1.14 17.25
N ASP A 43 -7.27 -2.15 17.53
CA ASP A 43 -7.43 -3.01 18.72
C ASP A 43 -7.25 -2.23 20.03
N GLU A 44 -6.41 -1.19 20.03
CA GLU A 44 -6.16 -0.36 21.20
C GLU A 44 -7.30 0.67 21.44
N GLU A 45 -7.95 1.12 20.38
CA GLU A 45 -8.90 2.24 20.41
C GLU A 45 -10.38 1.81 20.34
N MET A 46 -10.68 0.60 19.86
CA MET A 46 -12.05 0.19 19.50
C MET A 46 -12.36 -1.28 19.86
N ASP A 47 -13.65 -1.57 20.08
CA ASP A 47 -14.13 -2.95 20.21
C ASP A 47 -13.94 -3.71 18.88
N SER A 48 -13.51 -4.96 18.98
CA SER A 48 -13.19 -5.81 17.83
C SER A 48 -14.41 -6.16 16.96
N ASN A 49 -15.64 -6.02 17.47
CA ASN A 49 -16.86 -6.25 16.70
C ASN A 49 -17.39 -5.01 15.97
N THR A 50 -16.63 -3.92 15.95
CA THR A 50 -17.03 -2.75 15.18
C THR A 50 -16.93 -3.03 13.68
N LYS A 51 -17.86 -2.46 12.92
CA LYS A 51 -17.91 -2.62 11.45
C LYS A 51 -16.57 -2.24 10.78
N ILE A 52 -15.87 -1.23 11.31
CA ILE A 52 -14.59 -0.77 10.78
C ILE A 52 -13.53 -1.87 10.93
N VAL A 53 -13.43 -2.47 12.12
CA VAL A 53 -12.51 -3.58 12.38
C VAL A 53 -12.79 -4.74 11.42
N THR A 54 -14.05 -5.17 11.30
CA THR A 54 -14.43 -6.24 10.37
C THR A 54 -14.08 -5.91 8.93
N MET A 55 -14.26 -4.66 8.50
CA MET A 55 -13.88 -4.21 7.15
C MET A 55 -12.38 -4.29 6.92
N VAL A 56 -11.57 -3.89 7.90
CA VAL A 56 -10.10 -3.99 7.83
C VAL A 56 -9.67 -5.45 7.79
N ASP A 57 -10.24 -6.32 8.62
CA ASP A 57 -9.95 -7.77 8.62
C ASP A 57 -10.23 -8.40 7.26
N MET A 58 -11.39 -8.10 6.66
CA MET A 58 -11.74 -8.60 5.32
C MET A 58 -10.76 -8.08 4.24
N GLN A 59 -10.30 -6.84 4.33
CA GLN A 59 -9.33 -6.30 3.38
C GLN A 59 -7.96 -6.96 3.53
N ILE A 60 -7.53 -7.27 4.76
CA ILE A 60 -6.28 -8.01 4.99
C ILE A 60 -6.33 -9.36 4.26
N VAL A 61 -7.37 -10.16 4.52
CA VAL A 61 -7.53 -11.48 3.88
C VAL A 61 -7.56 -11.37 2.35
N ASN A 62 -8.31 -10.41 1.81
CA ASN A 62 -8.40 -10.21 0.36
C ASN A 62 -7.05 -9.90 -0.28
N ILE A 63 -6.21 -9.10 0.37
CA ILE A 63 -4.90 -8.73 -0.19
C ILE A 63 -3.88 -9.86 0.01
N GLU A 64 -3.96 -10.63 1.10
CA GLU A 64 -3.14 -11.84 1.29
C GLU A 64 -3.40 -12.85 0.16
N VAL A 65 -4.67 -13.09 -0.17
CA VAL A 65 -5.05 -13.96 -1.31
C VAL A 65 -4.51 -13.41 -2.62
N GLN A 66 -4.69 -12.12 -2.91
CA GLN A 66 -4.14 -11.52 -4.15
C GLN A 66 -2.62 -11.60 -4.23
N TYR A 67 -1.93 -11.45 -3.09
CA TYR A 67 -0.47 -11.59 -3.02
C TYR A 67 -0.04 -13.04 -3.31
N HIS A 68 -0.74 -14.01 -2.73
CA HIS A 68 -0.51 -15.43 -2.98
C HIS A 68 -0.78 -15.76 -4.46
N GLU A 69 -1.90 -15.34 -5.03
CA GLU A 69 -2.24 -15.55 -6.44
C GLU A 69 -1.18 -14.96 -7.39
N LEU A 70 -0.59 -13.81 -7.03
CA LEU A 70 0.42 -13.15 -7.85
C LEU A 70 1.81 -13.78 -7.73
N THR A 71 2.18 -14.30 -6.55
CA THR A 71 3.57 -14.68 -6.23
C THR A 71 3.77 -16.18 -6.01
N GLY A 72 2.70 -16.92 -5.75
CA GLY A 72 2.73 -18.32 -5.31
C GLY A 72 3.31 -18.51 -3.90
N LYS A 73 3.37 -17.46 -3.09
CA LYS A 73 3.95 -17.45 -1.74
C LYS A 73 2.99 -16.83 -0.75
N GLU A 74 3.08 -17.28 0.50
CA GLU A 74 2.42 -16.56 1.58
C GLU A 74 3.09 -15.20 1.82
N TRP A 75 2.30 -14.28 2.37
CA TRP A 75 2.75 -12.92 2.68
C TRP A 75 3.99 -12.89 3.59
N ASP A 76 4.03 -13.78 4.58
CA ASP A 76 5.01 -13.86 5.66
C ASP A 76 6.28 -14.64 5.29
N GLU A 77 6.34 -15.23 4.09
CA GLU A 77 7.47 -16.00 3.58
C GLU A 77 8.56 -15.14 2.89
N VAL A 78 8.44 -13.81 2.89
CA VAL A 78 9.35 -12.89 2.15
C VAL A 78 9.77 -11.66 2.95
#